data_AF-A0A955NEZ1-F1
#
_entry.id   AF-A0A955NEZ1-F1
#
_cell.length_a   1.000
_cell.length_b   1.000
_cell.length_c   1.000
_cell.angle_alpha   90.00
_cell.angle_beta   90.00
_cell.angle_gamma   90.00
#
_symmetry.space_group_name_H-M   'P 1'
#
loop_
_entity.id
_entity.type
_entity.pdbx_description
1 polymer ?
#
loop_
_entity_poly.entity_id
_entity_poly.type
_entity_poly.pdbx_seq_one_letter_code
_entity_poly.pdbx_strand_id
1 'polypeptide(L)'
;NPWNEVECGDHYARGMASWGVYLSLLGFQYHGPNGMLTFDPKLNPEDFRAAFTTAKGWGTYSRTIGDKGPIARIDLQWGELELNQLTVPTGEAKSGFEVTLNGKRLPAQFQIDGDFVEIEFPEGLRMKAGEGLELTA
;
A
#
# COMPACT_ATOMS: atom_id res chain seq x y z
N ASN A 1 -14.23 22.37 8.87
CA ASN A 1 -13.05 21.91 9.62
C ASN A 1 -13.08 22.62 10.98
N PRO A 2 -13.02 21.95 12.15
CA PRO A 2 -12.83 22.64 13.43
C PRO A 2 -11.51 23.45 13.48
N TRP A 3 -10.62 23.25 12.50
CA TRP A 3 -9.43 24.04 12.20
C TRP A 3 -9.64 25.06 11.07
N ASN A 4 -10.89 25.46 10.80
CA ASN A 4 -11.21 26.51 9.83
C ASN A 4 -11.25 27.87 10.55
N GLU A 5 -10.09 28.50 10.67
CA GLU A 5 -10.02 29.90 11.13
C GLU A 5 -10.61 30.82 10.05
N VAL A 6 -11.41 31.79 10.46
CA VAL A 6 -12.16 32.76 9.60
C VAL A 6 -11.20 33.82 9.03
N GLU A 7 -10.13 33.42 8.35
CA GLU A 7 -9.20 34.37 7.74
C GLU A 7 -8.99 34.17 6.23
N CYS A 8 -9.37 33.03 5.64
CA CYS A 8 -9.04 32.76 4.22
C CYS A 8 -10.10 31.98 3.42
N GLY A 9 -11.31 31.76 3.94
CA GLY A 9 -12.39 31.09 3.21
C GLY A 9 -12.10 29.61 2.88
N ASP A 10 -13.00 28.98 2.11
CA ASP A 10 -13.07 27.52 1.90
C ASP A 10 -11.91 26.89 1.10
N HIS A 11 -10.94 27.68 0.65
CA HIS A 11 -9.76 27.21 -0.11
C HIS A 11 -8.56 26.91 0.77
N TYR A 12 -8.80 26.59 2.03
CA TYR A 12 -7.75 26.52 3.05
C TYR A 12 -6.86 25.29 2.90
N ALA A 13 -5.68 25.48 2.28
CA ALA A 13 -4.67 24.44 2.09
C ALA A 13 -4.16 23.80 3.40
N ARG A 14 -4.33 24.46 4.58
CA ARG A 14 -4.00 23.83 5.88
C ARG A 14 -4.88 22.60 6.17
N GLY A 15 -6.07 22.47 5.59
CA GLY A 15 -6.88 21.26 5.72
C GLY A 15 -6.20 20.02 5.14
N MET A 16 -5.34 20.18 4.12
CA MET A 16 -4.53 19.07 3.59
C MET A 16 -3.23 18.84 4.39
N ALA A 17 -2.87 19.71 5.34
CA ALA A 17 -1.73 19.45 6.20
C ALA A 17 -1.93 18.18 7.04
N SER A 18 -3.17 17.86 7.44
CA SER A 18 -3.49 16.59 8.11
C SER A 18 -3.36 15.38 7.19
N TRP A 19 -3.40 15.56 5.86
CA TRP A 19 -3.11 14.48 4.92
C TRP A 19 -1.64 14.06 4.98
N GLY A 20 -0.72 14.99 5.25
CA GLY A 20 0.68 14.66 5.52
C GLY A 20 0.81 13.69 6.69
N VAL A 21 0.09 13.94 7.79
CA VAL A 21 0.05 13.02 8.95
C VAL A 21 -0.52 11.67 8.56
N TYR A 22 -1.58 11.64 7.74
CA TYR A 22 -2.15 10.39 7.21
C TYR A 22 -1.10 9.58 6.44
N LEU A 23 -0.42 10.19 5.47
CA LEU A 23 0.62 9.53 4.68
C LEU A 23 1.77 9.02 5.57
N SER A 24 2.19 9.79 6.57
CA SER A 24 3.21 9.38 7.54
C SER A 24 2.77 8.18 8.38
N LEU A 25 1.49 8.12 8.80
CA LEU A 25 0.95 6.97 9.55
C LEU A 25 0.89 5.70 8.70
N LEU A 26 0.62 5.83 7.40
CA LEU A 26 0.64 4.72 6.45
C LEU A 26 2.06 4.28 6.09
N GLY A 27 3.06 5.14 6.32
CA GLY A 27 4.38 4.98 5.72
C GLY A 27 4.32 4.93 4.19
N PHE A 28 3.36 5.64 3.60
CA PHE A 28 3.04 5.55 2.18
C PHE A 28 4.08 6.28 1.33
N GLN A 29 4.65 5.58 0.35
CA GLN A 29 5.47 6.18 -0.70
C GLN A 29 5.02 5.66 -2.07
N TYR A 30 4.92 6.55 -3.04
CA TYR A 30 4.49 6.20 -4.39
C TYR A 30 5.31 6.93 -5.43
N HIS A 31 5.90 6.17 -6.35
CA HIS A 31 6.62 6.68 -7.50
C HIS A 31 6.01 6.15 -8.79
N GLY A 32 4.98 6.84 -9.29
CA GLY A 32 4.21 6.42 -10.46
C GLY A 32 5.04 6.06 -11.70
N PRO A 33 5.96 6.93 -12.17
CA PRO A 33 6.77 6.61 -13.36
C PRO A 33 7.66 5.38 -13.23
N ASN A 34 8.03 4.99 -12.00
CA ASN A 34 8.86 3.81 -11.75
C ASN A 34 8.02 2.60 -11.34
N GLY A 35 6.70 2.76 -11.16
CA GLY A 35 5.83 1.70 -10.67
C GLY A 35 6.18 1.23 -9.25
N MET A 36 6.62 2.12 -8.37
CA MET A 36 6.98 1.75 -7.00
C MET A 36 5.90 2.17 -6.00
N LEU A 37 5.56 1.28 -5.09
CA LEU A 37 4.63 1.53 -4.00
C LEU A 37 5.14 0.92 -2.70
N THR A 38 5.14 1.70 -1.62
CA THR A 38 5.58 1.27 -0.30
C THR A 38 4.51 1.57 0.73
N PHE A 39 4.30 0.64 1.66
CA PHE A 39 3.56 0.86 2.89
C PHE A 39 4.43 0.49 4.09
N ASP A 40 4.31 1.23 5.18
CA ASP A 40 4.99 0.96 6.44
C ASP A 40 4.12 1.51 7.59
N PRO A 41 2.99 0.82 7.91
CA PRO A 41 2.04 1.29 8.89
C PRO A 41 2.67 1.51 10.27
N LYS A 42 2.50 2.72 10.82
CA LYS A 42 3.06 3.13 12.12
C LYS A 42 2.07 2.98 13.27
N LEU A 43 0.78 2.89 12.98
CA LEU A 43 -0.29 2.70 13.94
C LEU A 43 -0.94 1.34 13.73
N ASN A 44 -1.09 0.56 14.80
CA ASN A 44 -1.60 -0.82 14.79
C ASN A 44 -0.98 -1.68 13.68
N PRO A 45 0.36 -1.77 13.62
CA PRO A 45 1.05 -2.52 12.57
C PRO A 45 0.57 -3.98 12.48
N GLU A 46 0.11 -4.60 13.55
CA GLU A 46 -0.38 -5.98 13.55
C GLU A 46 -1.74 -6.19 12.87
N ASP A 47 -2.58 -5.14 12.81
CA ASP A 47 -3.93 -5.16 12.22
C ASP A 47 -4.24 -3.77 11.67
N PHE A 48 -3.87 -3.57 10.40
CA PHE A 48 -3.91 -2.28 9.75
C PHE A 48 -4.80 -2.30 8.51
N ARG A 49 -5.57 -1.23 8.32
CA ARG A 49 -6.35 -0.99 7.12
C ARG A 49 -6.48 0.49 6.84
N ALA A 50 -6.14 0.90 5.63
CA ALA A 50 -6.22 2.30 5.22
C ALA A 50 -6.48 2.44 3.71
N ALA A 51 -7.11 3.55 3.33
CA ALA A 51 -7.26 3.91 1.93
C ALA A 51 -5.96 4.49 1.36
N PHE A 52 -5.70 4.31 0.08
CA PHE A 52 -4.60 4.99 -0.60
C PHE A 52 -5.06 5.51 -1.95
N THR A 53 -4.34 6.50 -2.47
CA THR A 53 -4.58 7.10 -3.79
C THR A 53 -3.27 7.14 -4.55
N THR A 54 -3.31 6.80 -5.83
CA THR A 54 -2.19 6.93 -6.78
C THR A 54 -2.60 7.87 -7.92
N ALA A 55 -1.73 8.02 -8.93
CA ALA A 55 -2.00 8.93 -10.05
C ALA A 55 -3.23 8.54 -10.89
N LYS A 56 -3.58 7.25 -10.93
CA LYS A 56 -4.62 6.71 -11.82
C LYS A 56 -5.64 5.82 -11.12
N GLY A 57 -5.62 5.76 -9.79
CA GLY A 57 -6.51 4.87 -9.06
C GLY A 57 -6.50 5.13 -7.56
N TRP A 58 -7.42 4.47 -6.87
CA TRP A 58 -7.44 4.45 -5.41
C TRP A 58 -7.94 3.09 -4.91
N GLY A 59 -7.49 2.75 -3.71
CA GLY A 59 -7.65 1.41 -3.19
C GLY A 59 -7.61 1.36 -1.67
N THR A 60 -7.57 0.14 -1.16
CA THR A 60 -7.34 -0.16 0.25
C THR A 60 -6.08 -0.99 0.38
N TYR A 61 -5.19 -0.58 1.29
CA TYR A 61 -4.13 -1.44 1.80
C TYR A 61 -4.56 -2.01 3.15
N SER A 62 -4.32 -3.29 3.36
CA SER A 62 -4.52 -3.93 4.65
C SER A 62 -3.46 -4.97 4.94
N ARG A 63 -3.21 -5.24 6.21
CA ARG A 63 -2.35 -6.34 6.64
C ARG A 63 -2.77 -6.88 8.00
N THR A 64 -2.46 -8.16 8.20
CA THR A 64 -2.61 -8.86 9.48
C THR A 64 -1.36 -9.67 9.77
N ILE A 65 -0.89 -9.70 11.02
CA ILE A 65 0.20 -10.59 11.47
C ILE A 65 -0.41 -11.87 12.08
N GLY A 66 0.10 -13.04 11.70
CA GLY A 66 -0.31 -14.37 12.19
C GLY A 66 -1.31 -15.11 11.28
N ASP A 67 -1.98 -16.14 11.80
CA ASP A 67 -2.84 -17.08 11.02
C ASP A 67 -4.14 -16.47 10.44
N LYS A 68 -4.32 -15.14 10.53
CA LYS A 68 -5.61 -14.47 10.27
C LYS A 68 -5.76 -13.85 8.89
N GLY A 69 -4.73 -13.93 8.04
CA GLY A 69 -4.81 -13.37 6.69
C GLY A 69 -3.45 -13.11 6.04
N PRO A 70 -3.44 -12.45 4.87
CA PRO A 70 -2.20 -12.10 4.19
C PRO A 70 -1.41 -11.05 4.98
N ILE A 71 -0.08 -11.14 4.94
CA ILE A 71 0.81 -10.16 5.55
C ILE A 71 0.77 -8.81 4.83
N ALA A 72 0.23 -8.76 3.60
CA ALA A 72 -0.19 -7.54 2.93
C ALA A 72 -1.26 -7.83 1.86
N ARG A 73 -2.23 -6.92 1.71
CA ARG A 73 -3.26 -6.97 0.67
C ARG A 73 -3.50 -5.57 0.11
N ILE A 74 -3.62 -5.48 -1.21
CA ILE A 74 -4.01 -4.28 -1.95
C ILE A 74 -5.27 -4.60 -2.74
N ASP A 75 -6.38 -3.95 -2.41
CA ASP A 75 -7.60 -4.00 -3.20
C ASP A 75 -7.77 -2.69 -3.96
N LEU A 76 -7.76 -2.74 -5.29
CA LEU A 76 -7.94 -1.55 -6.12
C LEU A 76 -9.42 -1.31 -6.38
N GLN A 77 -9.98 -0.21 -5.87
CA GLN A 77 -11.43 -0.01 -5.93
C GLN A 77 -11.85 0.78 -7.16
N TRP A 78 -10.95 1.62 -7.69
CA TRP A 78 -11.20 2.38 -8.90
C TRP A 78 -9.91 2.65 -9.66
N GLY A 79 -10.04 2.74 -10.99
CA GLY A 79 -8.95 3.11 -11.89
C GLY A 79 -8.00 1.97 -12.21
N GLU A 80 -6.71 2.30 -12.36
CA GLU A 80 -5.64 1.36 -12.64
C GLU A 80 -4.41 1.61 -11.77
N LEU A 81 -3.63 0.56 -11.52
CA LEU A 81 -2.37 0.62 -10.79
C LEU A 81 -1.32 -0.20 -11.54
N GLU A 82 -0.21 0.44 -11.87
CA GLU A 82 0.96 -0.19 -12.50
C GLU A 82 2.07 -0.28 -11.45
N LEU A 83 2.60 -1.48 -11.23
CA LEU A 83 3.66 -1.76 -10.26
C LEU A 83 4.78 -2.57 -10.92
N ASN A 84 6.00 -2.09 -10.75
CA ASN A 84 7.22 -2.88 -10.93
C ASN A 84 7.74 -3.38 -9.58
N GLN A 85 7.46 -2.65 -8.49
CA GLN A 85 7.91 -3.00 -7.15
C GLN A 85 6.86 -2.65 -6.09
N LEU A 86 6.66 -3.57 -5.14
CA LEU A 86 5.91 -3.35 -3.91
C LEU A 86 6.80 -3.63 -2.70
N THR A 87 6.91 -2.69 -1.78
CA THR A 87 7.67 -2.85 -0.53
C THR A 87 6.73 -2.79 0.67
N VAL A 88 6.75 -3.83 1.49
CA VAL A 88 5.94 -3.93 2.72
C VAL A 88 6.73 -4.60 3.84
N PRO A 89 6.37 -4.39 5.11
CA PRO A 89 7.05 -5.07 6.21
C PRO A 89 6.79 -6.58 6.16
N THR A 90 7.83 -7.35 6.50
CA THR A 90 7.82 -8.82 6.51
C THR A 90 6.98 -9.42 7.64
N GLY A 91 6.72 -8.64 8.69
CA GLY A 91 6.20 -9.17 9.94
C GLY A 91 7.21 -10.13 10.56
N GLU A 92 6.77 -11.35 10.90
CA GLU A 92 7.64 -12.40 11.44
C GLU A 92 8.25 -13.29 10.36
N ALA A 93 7.74 -13.22 9.12
CA ALA A 93 8.17 -14.08 8.04
C ALA A 93 9.57 -13.72 7.52
N LYS A 94 10.40 -14.74 7.24
CA LYS A 94 11.76 -14.56 6.70
C LYS A 94 12.00 -15.28 5.37
N SER A 95 11.01 -16.01 4.87
CA SER A 95 11.05 -16.71 3.57
C SER A 95 9.64 -17.21 3.24
N GLY A 96 9.46 -17.91 2.11
CA GLY A 96 8.18 -18.55 1.77
C GLY A 96 7.16 -17.63 1.10
N PHE A 97 7.55 -16.40 0.80
CA PHE A 97 6.65 -15.41 0.21
C PHE A 97 6.02 -15.89 -1.10
N GLU A 98 4.73 -15.69 -1.21
CA GLU A 98 3.95 -15.87 -2.43
C GLU A 98 3.06 -14.66 -2.63
N VAL A 99 2.94 -14.22 -3.89
CA VAL A 99 2.04 -13.15 -4.27
C VAL A 99 1.01 -13.67 -5.28
N THR A 100 -0.26 -13.35 -5.02
CA THR A 100 -1.38 -13.73 -5.88
C THR A 100 -2.19 -12.52 -6.28
N LEU A 101 -2.75 -12.54 -7.50
CA LEU A 101 -3.73 -11.58 -7.99
C LEU A 101 -5.05 -12.32 -8.18
N ASN A 102 -6.08 -11.93 -7.43
CA ASN A 102 -7.38 -12.62 -7.40
C ASN A 102 -7.24 -14.13 -7.18
N GLY A 103 -6.32 -14.54 -6.28
CA GLY A 103 -6.04 -15.94 -5.97
C GLY A 103 -5.18 -16.68 -7.01
N LYS A 104 -4.79 -16.04 -8.12
CA LYS A 104 -3.85 -16.62 -9.09
C LYS A 104 -2.43 -16.18 -8.77
N ARG A 105 -1.54 -17.14 -8.50
CA ARG A 105 -0.11 -16.88 -8.27
C ARG A 105 0.52 -16.11 -9.43
N LEU A 106 1.31 -15.10 -9.10
CA LEU A 106 2.10 -14.31 -10.05
C LEU A 106 3.59 -14.68 -9.98
N PRO A 107 4.34 -14.52 -11.09
CA PRO A 107 5.80 -14.51 -11.05
C PRO A 107 6.28 -13.23 -10.35
N ALA A 108 7.06 -13.39 -9.29
CA ALA A 108 7.68 -12.28 -8.57
C ALA A 108 9.02 -12.71 -7.97
N GLN A 109 9.91 -11.74 -7.79
CA GLN A 109 11.17 -11.91 -7.06
C GLN A 109 11.05 -11.22 -5.71
N PHE A 110 11.65 -11.81 -4.69
CA PHE A 110 11.56 -11.33 -3.32
C PHE A 110 12.96 -11.08 -2.77
N GLN A 111 13.17 -9.89 -2.24
CA GLN A 111 14.38 -9.52 -1.52
C GLN A 111 14.00 -9.00 -0.13
N ILE A 112 14.66 -9.51 0.90
CA ILE A 112 14.51 -8.97 2.25
C ILE A 112 15.55 -7.88 2.45
N ASP A 113 15.11 -6.72 2.90
CA ASP A 113 15.96 -5.63 3.39
C ASP A 113 15.49 -5.22 4.80
N GLY A 114 16.25 -5.67 5.82
CA GLY A 114 15.90 -5.49 7.22
C GLY A 114 14.54 -6.12 7.57
N ASP A 115 13.58 -5.28 7.95
CA ASP A 115 12.22 -5.69 8.29
C ASP A 115 11.24 -5.64 7.11
N PHE A 116 11.72 -5.33 5.91
CA PHE A 116 10.91 -5.20 4.70
C PHE A 116 11.16 -6.35 3.71
N VAL A 117 10.12 -6.70 2.98
CA VAL A 117 10.21 -7.49 1.75
C VAL A 117 9.92 -6.58 0.58
N GLU A 118 10.86 -6.54 -0.35
CA GLU A 118 10.71 -5.94 -1.65
C GLU A 118 10.27 -7.02 -2.64
N ILE A 119 9.15 -6.77 -3.30
CA ILE A 119 8.53 -7.67 -4.26
C ILE A 119 8.68 -7.02 -5.62
N GLU A 120 9.52 -7.61 -6.47
CA GLU A 120 9.72 -7.15 -7.83
C GLU A 120 8.85 -7.98 -8.79
N PHE A 121 8.20 -7.29 -9.73
CA PHE A 121 7.43 -7.87 -10.81
C PHE A 121 8.21 -7.69 -12.12
N PRO A 122 8.99 -8.69 -12.58
CA PRO A 122 9.93 -8.50 -13.70
C PRO A 122 9.27 -8.10 -15.03
N GLU A 123 8.02 -8.52 -15.24
CA GLU A 123 7.23 -8.17 -16.42
C GLU A 123 6.30 -6.97 -16.19
N GLY A 124 6.38 -6.36 -15.00
CA GLY A 124 5.39 -5.41 -14.50
C GLY A 124 4.07 -6.07 -14.12
N LEU A 125 3.37 -5.43 -13.19
CA LEU A 125 2.02 -5.78 -12.77
C LEU A 125 1.08 -4.63 -13.11
N ARG A 126 -0.04 -4.92 -13.77
CA ARG A 126 -1.12 -3.96 -13.99
C ARG A 126 -2.40 -4.48 -13.36
N MET A 127 -2.90 -3.74 -12.38
CA MET A 127 -4.18 -3.99 -11.72
C MET A 127 -5.26 -3.06 -12.25
N LYS A 128 -6.50 -3.52 -12.24
CA LYS A 128 -7.73 -2.79 -12.55
C LYS A 128 -8.69 -2.78 -11.36
N ALA A 129 -9.64 -1.87 -11.38
CA ALA A 129 -10.70 -1.80 -10.38
C ALA A 129 -11.39 -3.17 -10.17
N GLY A 130 -11.54 -3.56 -8.91
CA GLY A 130 -12.10 -4.84 -8.47
C GLY A 130 -11.06 -5.96 -8.29
N GLU A 131 -9.78 -5.72 -8.60
CA GLU A 131 -8.72 -6.71 -8.41
C GLU A 131 -8.01 -6.55 -7.06
N GLY A 132 -7.65 -7.70 -6.46
CA GLY A 132 -6.95 -7.81 -5.19
C GLY A 132 -5.61 -8.51 -5.34
N LEU A 133 -4.54 -7.85 -4.90
CA LEU A 133 -3.19 -8.40 -4.79
C LEU A 133 -2.94 -8.81 -3.34
N GLU A 134 -2.50 -10.04 -3.11
CA GLU A 134 -2.25 -10.59 -1.78
C GLU A 134 -0.83 -11.13 -1.69
N LEU A 135 -0.14 -10.77 -0.60
CA LEU A 135 1.14 -11.35 -0.20
C LEU A 135 0.92 -12.23 1.02
N THR A 136 1.34 -13.49 0.91
CA THR A 136 1.38 -14.48 2.00
C THR A 136 2.81 -14.94 2.21
N ALA A 137 3.12 -15.51 3.37
CA ALA A 137 4.43 -16.06 3.70
C ALA A 137 4.29 -17.29 4.61
#